data_AF-A0A7C4ZXV9-F1
#
_entry.id   AF-A0A7C4ZXV9-F1
#
_cell.length_a   1.000
_cell.length_b   1.000
_cell.length_c   1.000
_cell.angle_alpha   90.00
_cell.angle_beta   90.00
_cell.angle_gamma   90.00
#
_symmetry.space_group_name_H-M   'P 1'
#
loop_
_entity.id
_entity.type
_entity.pdbx_description
1 polymer ?
#
loop_
_entity_poly.entity_id
_entity_poly.type
_entity_poly.pdbx_seq_one_letter_code
_entity_poly.pdbx_strand_id
1 'polypeptide(L)'
;MKRSRRWKLFAFGLILTIAGFLCLGNYNTPVIRESVIEVNATDNSSKAGSYLWNVTASFAKGDIICGLVLEPQYKEPGWFQCLEPTGDVPPYGYVEYPHIFVRLYLYNERGDLVYPFIEMVWVNNPEAKEPVKSHFYIYNMTYMDNENSTNQYSPVDVVPGTSWIVLTPEGAPNNATYTLKVSAFGATIPPVDDPPVRIALGKKLGTSDYPYTFLLPIGICLVASGGVSILIAGFPRIIERRSKRTIKSKKSR
;
A
#
# COMPACT_ATOMS: atom_id res chain seq x y z
N MET A 1 -11.78 51.58 -17.84
CA MET A 1 -11.33 50.23 -18.28
C MET A 1 -12.04 49.86 -19.59
N LYS A 2 -11.31 49.44 -20.64
CA LYS A 2 -11.91 49.04 -21.94
C LYS A 2 -12.81 47.81 -21.78
N ARG A 3 -13.91 47.72 -22.55
CA ARG A 3 -14.92 46.63 -22.48
C ARG A 3 -14.30 45.24 -22.64
N SER A 4 -13.28 45.10 -23.51
CA SER A 4 -12.54 43.84 -23.69
C SER A 4 -11.75 43.40 -22.46
N ARG A 5 -11.17 44.33 -21.68
CA ARG A 5 -10.48 44.01 -20.42
C ARG A 5 -11.45 43.58 -19.32
N ARG A 6 -12.67 44.13 -19.30
CA ARG A 6 -13.73 43.72 -18.35
C ARG A 6 -14.15 42.26 -18.56
N TRP A 7 -14.38 41.88 -19.82
CA TRP A 7 -14.73 40.51 -20.17
C TRP A 7 -13.63 39.52 -19.82
N LYS A 8 -12.36 39.86 -20.09
CA LYS A 8 -11.22 39.02 -19.70
C LYS A 8 -11.12 38.85 -18.17
N LEU A 9 -11.30 39.92 -17.41
CA LEU A 9 -11.25 39.88 -15.94
C LEU A 9 -12.43 39.07 -15.35
N PHE A 10 -13.61 39.20 -15.93
CA PHE A 10 -14.79 38.44 -15.54
C PHE A 10 -14.61 36.94 -15.83
N ALA A 11 -14.16 36.59 -17.04
CA ALA A 11 -13.89 35.20 -17.41
C ALA A 11 -12.81 34.57 -16.52
N PHE A 12 -11.74 35.31 -16.22
CA PHE A 12 -10.71 34.88 -15.29
C PHE A 12 -11.26 34.66 -13.88
N GLY A 13 -12.08 35.59 -13.37
CA GLY A 13 -12.74 35.45 -12.09
C GLY A 13 -13.66 34.23 -12.02
N LEU A 14 -14.45 33.97 -13.08
CA LEU A 14 -15.31 32.80 -13.18
C LEU A 14 -14.51 31.50 -13.14
N ILE A 15 -13.41 31.41 -13.88
CA ILE A 15 -12.52 30.23 -13.89
C ILE A 15 -11.95 29.96 -12.49
N LEU A 16 -11.46 31.00 -11.81
CA LEU A 16 -10.94 30.87 -10.44
C LEU A 16 -12.03 30.41 -9.47
N THR A 17 -13.24 30.93 -9.58
CA THR A 17 -14.37 30.52 -8.73
C THR A 17 -14.75 29.06 -8.98
N ILE A 18 -14.82 28.61 -10.25
CA ILE A 18 -15.10 27.21 -10.59
C ILE A 18 -13.99 26.29 -10.06
N ALA A 19 -12.73 26.62 -10.29
CA ALA A 19 -11.59 25.85 -9.78
C ALA A 19 -11.61 25.79 -8.24
N GLY A 20 -11.94 26.91 -7.58
CA GLY A 20 -12.09 26.96 -6.13
C GLY A 20 -13.21 26.05 -5.61
N PHE A 21 -14.36 26.02 -6.27
CA PHE A 21 -15.44 25.10 -5.93
C PHE A 21 -15.06 23.63 -6.16
N LEU A 22 -14.30 23.30 -7.21
CA LEU A 22 -13.79 21.95 -7.41
C LEU A 22 -12.81 21.53 -6.30
N CYS A 23 -11.94 22.43 -5.85
CA CYS A 23 -11.06 22.18 -4.70
C CYS A 23 -11.87 21.95 -3.40
N LEU A 24 -12.91 22.75 -3.15
CA LEU A 24 -13.81 22.60 -2.00
C LEU A 24 -14.73 21.38 -2.10
N GLY A 25 -15.04 20.91 -3.30
CA GLY A 25 -15.80 19.67 -3.48
C GLY A 25 -14.97 18.43 -3.17
N ASN A 26 -13.67 18.48 -3.43
CA ASN A 26 -12.78 17.32 -3.34
C ASN A 26 -11.89 17.30 -2.09
N TYR A 27 -11.90 18.33 -1.23
CA TYR A 27 -10.99 18.37 -0.08
C TYR A 27 -11.24 17.24 0.93
N ASN A 28 -12.51 16.81 1.06
CA ASN A 28 -12.92 15.77 2.00
C ASN A 28 -13.16 14.41 1.33
N THR A 29 -12.63 14.20 0.12
CA THR A 29 -12.73 12.89 -0.54
C THR A 29 -11.86 11.90 0.22
N PRO A 30 -12.46 10.89 0.88
CA PRO A 30 -11.68 9.91 1.62
C PRO A 30 -10.92 9.04 0.62
N VAL A 31 -9.63 8.84 0.89
CA VAL A 31 -8.83 7.83 0.22
C VAL A 31 -8.60 6.73 1.23
N ILE A 32 -9.20 5.56 0.97
CA ILE A 32 -8.98 4.39 1.79
C ILE A 32 -7.54 3.95 1.56
N ARG A 33 -6.70 4.12 2.57
CA ARG A 33 -5.37 3.53 2.59
C ARG A 33 -5.42 2.31 3.48
N GLU A 34 -5.16 1.18 2.85
CA GLU A 34 -4.95 -0.06 3.57
C GLU A 34 -3.56 0.00 4.20
N SER A 35 -3.51 -0.20 5.50
CA SER A 35 -2.26 -0.30 6.26
C SER A 35 -2.27 -1.58 7.07
N VAL A 36 -1.10 -2.01 7.54
CA VAL A 36 -0.99 -3.14 8.45
C VAL A 36 -0.36 -2.65 9.74
N ILE A 37 -1.02 -2.93 10.86
CA ILE A 37 -0.40 -2.80 12.17
C ILE A 37 0.24 -4.14 12.49
N GLU A 38 1.56 -4.13 12.67
CA GLU A 38 2.29 -5.27 13.19
C GLU A 38 1.86 -5.56 14.63
N VAL A 39 1.44 -6.80 14.89
CA VAL A 39 0.99 -7.24 16.21
C VAL A 39 2.12 -7.94 16.95
N ASN A 40 2.87 -8.80 16.25
CA ASN A 40 4.04 -9.44 16.80
C ASN A 40 5.03 -9.77 15.69
N ALA A 41 6.32 -9.81 16.03
CA ALA A 41 7.39 -10.17 15.12
C ALA A 41 8.43 -11.02 15.83
N THR A 42 9.15 -11.80 15.04
CA THR A 42 10.34 -12.52 15.47
C THR A 42 11.45 -12.14 14.50
N ASP A 43 12.44 -11.43 15.03
CA ASP A 43 13.64 -11.04 14.30
C ASP A 43 14.72 -12.10 14.52
N ASN A 44 15.42 -12.47 13.47
CA ASN A 44 16.52 -13.39 13.57
C ASN A 44 17.78 -12.69 14.11
N SER A 45 17.86 -12.56 15.44
CA SER A 45 19.12 -12.29 16.15
C SER A 45 19.63 -13.60 16.72
N SER A 46 20.50 -14.28 15.96
CA SER A 46 21.42 -15.33 16.40
C SER A 46 21.15 -15.95 17.80
N LYS A 47 20.58 -17.16 17.84
CA LYS A 47 20.52 -18.16 18.96
C LYS A 47 19.11 -18.60 19.34
N ALA A 48 18.55 -19.57 18.62
CA ALA A 48 17.67 -20.56 19.22
C ALA A 48 17.59 -21.78 18.28
N GLY A 49 18.11 -22.91 18.72
CA GLY A 49 18.11 -24.19 17.99
C GLY A 49 16.72 -24.85 17.95
N SER A 50 15.71 -24.15 17.47
CA SER A 50 14.38 -24.72 17.23
C SER A 50 13.98 -24.51 15.77
N TYR A 51 14.01 -25.63 15.05
CA TYR A 51 13.76 -25.86 13.62
C TYR A 51 12.36 -25.50 13.10
N LEU A 52 11.62 -24.63 13.79
CA LEU A 52 10.23 -24.28 13.49
C LEU A 52 10.06 -22.77 13.62
N TRP A 53 10.27 -22.06 12.50
CA TRP A 53 10.07 -20.62 12.44
C TRP A 53 8.59 -20.31 12.61
N ASN A 54 8.25 -19.79 13.78
CA ASN A 54 6.89 -19.46 14.10
C ASN A 54 6.80 -18.10 14.78
N VAL A 55 5.71 -17.39 14.52
CA VAL A 55 5.33 -16.21 15.28
C VAL A 55 3.87 -16.39 15.69
N THR A 56 3.58 -16.08 16.94
CA THR A 56 2.25 -16.22 17.51
C THR A 56 1.68 -14.85 17.88
N ALA A 57 0.44 -14.58 17.51
CA ALA A 57 -0.25 -13.36 17.91
C ALA A 57 -1.75 -13.62 18.09
N SER A 58 -2.39 -12.84 18.96
CA SER A 58 -3.82 -12.95 19.22
C SER A 58 -4.62 -11.97 18.37
N PHE A 59 -5.72 -12.45 17.80
CA PHE A 59 -6.59 -11.69 16.90
C PHE A 59 -8.05 -11.84 17.32
N ALA A 60 -8.85 -10.80 17.08
CA ALA A 60 -10.30 -10.88 17.26
C ALA A 60 -10.96 -11.47 16.00
N LYS A 61 -12.14 -12.07 16.18
CA LYS A 61 -12.97 -12.57 15.09
C LYS A 61 -13.25 -11.44 14.09
N GLY A 62 -13.05 -11.73 12.81
CA GLY A 62 -13.20 -10.78 11.71
C GLY A 62 -11.96 -9.93 11.43
N ASP A 63 -10.91 -10.00 12.25
CA ASP A 63 -9.66 -9.32 11.95
C ASP A 63 -8.99 -9.97 10.72
N ILE A 64 -8.64 -9.17 9.72
CA ILE A 64 -7.85 -9.64 8.59
C ILE A 64 -6.39 -9.81 9.05
N ILE A 65 -5.96 -11.06 9.16
CA ILE A 65 -4.60 -11.42 9.55
C ILE A 65 -3.69 -11.31 8.33
N CYS A 66 -2.58 -10.60 8.49
CA CYS A 66 -1.52 -10.47 7.51
C CYS A 66 -0.22 -11.10 8.03
N GLY A 67 0.57 -11.67 7.12
CA GLY A 67 1.91 -12.19 7.38
C GLY A 67 2.96 -11.36 6.66
N LEU A 68 4.12 -11.19 7.30
CA LEU A 68 5.31 -10.64 6.69
C LEU A 68 6.43 -11.66 6.83
N VAL A 69 7.15 -11.91 5.74
CA VAL A 69 8.41 -12.66 5.77
C VAL A 69 9.43 -11.88 4.95
N LEU A 70 10.56 -11.54 5.58
CA LEU A 70 11.68 -10.90 4.91
C LEU A 70 12.76 -11.94 4.60
N GLU A 71 13.33 -11.84 3.40
CA GLU A 71 14.40 -12.72 2.93
C GLU A 71 15.58 -12.82 3.93
N PRO A 72 16.31 -13.96 3.97
CA PRO A 72 17.51 -14.11 4.77
C PRO A 72 18.59 -13.11 4.38
N GLN A 73 19.53 -12.84 5.29
CA GLN A 73 20.68 -11.98 4.96
C GLN A 73 21.55 -12.61 3.88
N TYR A 74 22.17 -11.77 3.04
CA TYR A 74 23.17 -12.22 2.08
C TYR A 74 24.41 -12.76 2.81
N LYS A 75 24.61 -14.07 2.78
CA LYS A 75 25.77 -14.75 3.38
C LYS A 75 26.15 -15.98 2.57
N GLU A 76 27.46 -16.26 2.50
CA GLU A 76 28.02 -17.47 1.89
C GLU A 76 28.85 -18.26 2.93
N PRO A 77 28.67 -19.60 3.06
CA PRO A 77 27.60 -20.40 2.47
C PRO A 77 26.24 -20.02 3.09
N GLY A 78 25.18 -20.07 2.29
CA GLY A 78 23.85 -19.65 2.73
C GLY A 78 22.74 -19.93 1.72
N TRP A 79 21.55 -19.35 1.91
CA TRP A 79 20.34 -19.66 1.12
C TRP A 79 20.51 -19.52 -0.41
N PHE A 80 21.44 -18.69 -0.89
CA PHE A 80 21.80 -18.59 -2.31
C PHE A 80 22.26 -19.93 -2.92
N GLN A 81 22.82 -20.84 -2.12
CA GLN A 81 23.23 -22.17 -2.56
C GLN A 81 22.05 -23.14 -2.75
N CYS A 82 20.87 -22.75 -2.28
CA CYS A 82 19.63 -23.53 -2.35
C CYS A 82 18.68 -23.01 -3.43
N LEU A 83 19.13 -22.03 -4.22
CA LEU A 83 18.38 -21.55 -5.35
C LEU A 83 18.28 -22.65 -6.40
N GLU A 84 17.06 -22.92 -6.82
CA GLU A 84 16.81 -23.65 -8.05
C GLU A 84 17.30 -22.81 -9.23
N PRO A 85 17.87 -23.45 -10.26
CA PRO A 85 18.31 -22.73 -11.45
C PRO A 85 17.12 -22.11 -12.19
N THR A 86 17.43 -21.20 -13.11
CA THR A 86 16.45 -20.65 -14.04
C THR A 86 15.85 -21.78 -14.88
N GLY A 87 14.55 -21.69 -15.19
CA GLY A 87 13.91 -22.69 -16.04
C GLY A 87 12.41 -22.81 -15.88
N ASP A 88 11.84 -23.72 -16.68
CA ASP A 88 10.46 -24.13 -16.55
C ASP A 88 10.32 -25.01 -15.30
N VAL A 89 9.57 -24.50 -14.33
CA VAL A 89 9.23 -25.21 -13.11
C VAL A 89 7.72 -25.43 -13.09
N PRO A 90 7.25 -26.60 -13.53
CA PRO A 90 5.86 -26.95 -13.35
C PRO A 90 5.52 -26.97 -11.86
N PRO A 91 4.35 -26.46 -11.46
CA PRO A 91 3.29 -25.87 -12.29
C PRO A 91 3.37 -24.34 -12.51
N TYR A 92 4.40 -23.66 -11.99
CA TYR A 92 4.53 -22.20 -12.01
C TYR A 92 4.93 -21.61 -13.37
N GLY A 93 5.36 -22.46 -14.31
CA GLY A 93 5.84 -22.04 -15.62
C GLY A 93 7.31 -21.61 -15.57
N TYR A 94 7.69 -20.72 -16.48
CA TYR A 94 9.08 -20.27 -16.60
C TYR A 94 9.42 -19.24 -15.52
N VAL A 95 10.45 -19.53 -14.71
CA VAL A 95 11.04 -18.57 -13.77
C VAL A 95 12.41 -18.14 -14.29
N GLU A 96 12.51 -16.88 -14.68
CA GLU A 96 13.65 -16.33 -15.41
C GLU A 96 14.95 -16.27 -14.58
N TYR A 97 14.84 -16.15 -13.26
CA TYR A 97 16.00 -16.04 -12.37
C TYR A 97 16.04 -17.19 -11.36
N PRO A 98 17.21 -17.47 -10.76
CA PRO A 98 17.33 -18.49 -9.72
C PRO A 98 16.38 -18.19 -8.57
N HIS A 99 15.72 -19.21 -8.00
CA HIS A 99 14.61 -19.00 -7.08
C HIS A 99 14.49 -20.07 -5.99
N ILE A 100 13.66 -19.84 -4.98
CA ILE A 100 13.31 -20.81 -3.93
C ILE A 100 11.84 -20.69 -3.54
N PHE A 101 11.20 -21.81 -3.20
CA PHE A 101 9.82 -21.81 -2.73
C PHE A 101 9.74 -21.68 -1.22
N VAL A 102 8.84 -20.82 -0.73
CA VAL A 102 8.60 -20.57 0.69
C VAL A 102 7.12 -20.68 0.98
N ARG A 103 6.77 -21.48 1.97
CA ARG A 103 5.38 -21.78 2.36
C ARG A 103 5.06 -21.16 3.71
N LEU A 104 3.91 -20.52 3.78
CA LEU A 104 3.34 -19.90 4.96
C LEU A 104 2.12 -20.68 5.41
N TYR A 105 2.17 -21.20 6.63
CA TYR A 105 1.09 -21.95 7.26
C TYR A 105 0.53 -21.16 8.42
N LEU A 106 -0.76 -20.89 8.43
CA LEU A 106 -1.42 -20.21 9.55
C LEU A 106 -2.22 -21.23 10.35
N TYR A 107 -1.80 -21.50 11.59
CA TYR A 107 -2.49 -22.40 12.51
C TYR A 107 -3.29 -21.62 13.55
N ASN A 108 -4.41 -22.16 13.99
CA ASN A 108 -5.15 -21.66 15.15
C ASN A 108 -4.51 -22.16 16.46
N GLU A 109 -5.10 -21.78 17.58
CA GLU A 109 -4.67 -22.17 18.93
C GLU A 109 -4.72 -23.69 19.19
N ARG A 110 -5.54 -24.42 18.42
CA ARG A 110 -5.68 -25.89 18.51
C ARG A 110 -4.65 -26.62 17.65
N GLY A 111 -3.90 -25.89 16.82
CA GLY A 111 -2.98 -26.45 15.85
C GLY A 111 -3.64 -26.87 14.54
N ASP A 112 -4.91 -26.52 14.31
CA ASP A 112 -5.57 -26.72 13.02
C ASP A 112 -5.12 -25.64 12.04
N LEU A 113 -4.91 -26.03 10.78
CA LEU A 113 -4.62 -25.10 9.71
C LEU A 113 -5.87 -24.27 9.41
N VAL A 114 -5.78 -22.94 9.56
CA VAL A 114 -6.91 -21.99 9.42
C VAL A 114 -7.24 -21.72 7.98
N TYR A 115 -6.21 -21.69 7.14
CA TYR A 115 -6.29 -21.42 5.72
C TYR A 115 -5.24 -22.27 5.01
N PRO A 116 -5.49 -22.80 3.81
CA PRO A 116 -4.48 -23.55 3.08
C PRO A 116 -3.22 -22.69 2.93
N PHE A 117 -2.08 -23.34 2.90
CA PHE A 117 -0.82 -22.61 2.96
C PHE A 117 -0.65 -21.72 1.73
N ILE A 118 -0.03 -20.57 1.96
CA ILE A 118 0.39 -19.66 0.90
C ILE A 118 1.77 -20.07 0.47
N GLU A 119 2.00 -20.18 -0.83
CA GLU A 119 3.30 -20.48 -1.38
C GLU A 119 3.85 -19.23 -2.08
N MET A 120 5.09 -18.91 -1.75
CA MET A 120 5.83 -17.79 -2.27
C MET A 120 6.99 -18.33 -3.10
N VAL A 121 7.31 -17.64 -4.19
CA VAL A 121 8.53 -17.85 -4.96
C VAL A 121 9.42 -16.64 -4.71
N TRP A 122 10.54 -16.88 -4.05
CA TRP A 122 11.58 -15.88 -3.85
C TRP A 122 12.55 -15.98 -5.00
N VAL A 123 12.67 -14.92 -5.77
CA VAL A 123 13.42 -14.87 -7.03
C VAL A 123 14.64 -14.00 -6.81
N ASN A 124 15.83 -14.50 -7.09
CA ASN A 124 17.05 -13.73 -7.01
C ASN A 124 17.30 -12.97 -8.32
N ASN A 125 16.72 -11.78 -8.45
CA ASN A 125 16.95 -10.88 -9.58
C ASN A 125 18.09 -9.88 -9.25
N PRO A 126 19.28 -10.02 -9.85
CA PRO A 126 20.43 -9.14 -9.56
C PRO A 126 20.26 -7.71 -10.08
N GLU A 127 19.31 -7.45 -10.99
CA GLU A 127 19.11 -6.13 -11.60
C GLU A 127 18.07 -5.25 -10.88
N ALA A 128 17.45 -5.80 -9.85
CA ALA A 128 16.29 -5.18 -9.25
C ALA A 128 16.69 -4.05 -8.28
N LYS A 129 16.16 -2.84 -8.53
CA LYS A 129 16.57 -1.59 -7.85
C LYS A 129 15.85 -1.32 -6.52
N GLU A 130 14.75 -2.01 -6.23
CA GLU A 130 13.95 -1.86 -5.00
C GLU A 130 13.73 -3.23 -4.35
N PRO A 131 14.20 -3.50 -3.11
CA PRO A 131 14.17 -4.82 -2.48
C PRO A 131 12.75 -5.40 -2.25
N VAL A 132 11.72 -4.57 -2.31
CA VAL A 132 10.32 -4.96 -2.02
C VAL A 132 9.57 -5.43 -3.27
N LYS A 133 9.93 -4.93 -4.46
CA LYS A 133 9.23 -5.24 -5.73
C LYS A 133 9.95 -6.26 -6.58
N SER A 134 11.12 -6.68 -6.14
CA SER A 134 12.15 -7.25 -6.96
C SER A 134 12.11 -8.77 -7.06
N HIS A 135 11.49 -9.44 -6.08
CA HIS A 135 11.89 -10.81 -5.76
C HIS A 135 10.76 -11.74 -5.28
N PHE A 136 9.48 -11.35 -5.33
CA PHE A 136 8.41 -12.15 -4.71
C PHE A 136 7.22 -12.35 -5.63
N TYR A 137 6.98 -13.58 -6.07
CA TYR A 137 5.67 -14.01 -6.56
C TYR A 137 4.96 -14.78 -5.47
N ILE A 138 3.68 -14.49 -5.24
CA ILE A 138 2.94 -15.08 -4.12
C ILE A 138 1.69 -15.73 -4.68
N TYR A 139 1.53 -17.02 -4.41
CA TYR A 139 0.50 -17.88 -4.97
C TYR A 139 -0.28 -18.60 -3.88
N ASN A 140 -1.59 -18.71 -4.09
CA ASN A 140 -2.48 -19.41 -3.19
C ASN A 140 -2.70 -20.84 -3.68
N MET A 141 -2.37 -21.84 -2.86
CA MET A 141 -2.59 -23.25 -3.19
C MET A 141 -4.04 -23.71 -2.95
N THR A 142 -4.89 -22.86 -2.35
CA THR A 142 -6.30 -23.15 -2.04
C THR A 142 -7.15 -23.47 -3.29
N TYR A 143 -6.75 -23.01 -4.47
CA TYR A 143 -7.53 -23.12 -5.72
C TYR A 143 -7.06 -24.25 -6.65
N MET A 144 -6.29 -25.22 -6.16
CA MET A 144 -6.06 -26.45 -6.93
C MET A 144 -7.31 -27.33 -6.86
N ASP A 145 -8.28 -27.04 -7.73
CA ASP A 145 -9.42 -27.93 -7.90
C ASP A 145 -8.93 -29.23 -8.55
N ASN A 146 -9.31 -30.35 -7.93
CA ASN A 146 -9.01 -31.67 -8.45
C ASN A 146 -9.87 -31.90 -9.69
N GLU A 147 -9.24 -32.44 -10.74
CA GLU A 147 -9.86 -32.91 -11.99
C GLU A 147 -9.99 -31.85 -13.11
N ASN A 148 -9.00 -31.86 -14.02
CA ASN A 148 -9.12 -31.37 -15.40
C ASN A 148 -9.46 -29.89 -15.62
N SER A 149 -8.50 -29.00 -15.37
CA SER A 149 -8.08 -27.96 -16.34
C SER A 149 -6.94 -27.16 -15.74
N THR A 150 -5.80 -27.06 -16.46
CA THR A 150 -4.75 -26.02 -16.30
C THR A 150 -4.87 -25.16 -15.04
N ASN A 151 -4.42 -25.70 -13.90
CA ASN A 151 -4.51 -25.08 -12.57
C ASN A 151 -3.61 -23.85 -12.50
N GLN A 152 -4.14 -22.70 -12.90
CA GLN A 152 -3.46 -21.43 -12.74
C GLN A 152 -3.63 -21.01 -11.27
N TYR A 153 -2.54 -21.05 -10.52
CA TYR A 153 -2.51 -20.54 -9.16
C TYR A 153 -3.00 -19.09 -9.16
N SER A 154 -3.91 -18.76 -8.25
CA SER A 154 -4.35 -17.38 -8.07
C SER A 154 -3.30 -16.60 -7.29
N PRO A 155 -2.92 -15.39 -7.74
CA PRO A 155 -2.10 -14.49 -6.95
C PRO A 155 -2.73 -14.28 -5.58
N VAL A 156 -1.91 -14.24 -4.52
CA VAL A 156 -2.39 -13.94 -3.17
C VAL A 156 -2.66 -12.44 -3.04
N ASP A 157 -3.69 -12.11 -2.27
CA ASP A 157 -3.96 -10.74 -1.88
C ASP A 157 -2.81 -10.18 -1.04
N VAL A 158 -2.19 -9.11 -1.53
CA VAL A 158 -1.17 -8.35 -0.80
C VAL A 158 -1.73 -6.99 -0.42
N VAL A 159 -1.25 -6.43 0.68
CA VAL A 159 -1.63 -5.06 1.07
C VAL A 159 -0.91 -4.07 0.15
N PRO A 160 -1.63 -3.23 -0.63
CA PRO A 160 -1.04 -2.37 -1.64
C PRO A 160 0.11 -1.50 -1.12
N GLY A 161 1.25 -1.53 -1.83
CA GLY A 161 2.42 -0.73 -1.48
C GLY A 161 3.25 -1.28 -0.30
N THR A 162 2.99 -2.52 0.14
CA THR A 162 3.72 -3.16 1.24
C THR A 162 4.13 -4.60 0.88
N SER A 163 5.00 -5.21 1.69
CA SER A 163 5.35 -6.64 1.61
C SER A 163 4.41 -7.54 2.44
N TRP A 164 3.32 -7.00 2.99
CA TRP A 164 2.40 -7.76 3.82
C TRP A 164 1.43 -8.58 2.97
N ILE A 165 1.33 -9.85 3.32
CA ILE A 165 0.53 -10.85 2.63
C ILE A 165 -0.75 -11.07 3.44
N VAL A 166 -1.91 -11.03 2.81
CA VAL A 166 -3.18 -11.33 3.48
C VAL A 166 -3.30 -12.84 3.64
N LEU A 167 -3.35 -13.32 4.89
CA LEU A 167 -3.46 -14.75 5.22
C LEU A 167 -4.92 -15.19 5.39
N THR A 168 -5.80 -14.28 5.81
CA THR A 168 -7.23 -14.56 6.02
C THR A 168 -8.08 -13.47 5.35
N PRO A 169 -8.39 -13.56 4.04
CA PRO A 169 -9.16 -12.54 3.34
C PRO A 169 -10.59 -12.36 3.88
N GLU A 170 -11.17 -13.43 4.43
CA GLU A 170 -12.49 -13.43 5.08
C GLU A 170 -12.43 -13.00 6.57
N GLY A 171 -11.23 -12.81 7.09
CA GLY A 171 -10.97 -12.50 8.49
C GLY A 171 -10.83 -13.72 9.40
N ALA A 172 -10.33 -13.48 10.60
CA ALA A 172 -10.12 -14.50 11.61
C ALA A 172 -11.46 -15.16 12.00
N PRO A 173 -11.59 -16.49 11.96
CA PRO A 173 -12.85 -17.17 12.23
C PRO A 173 -13.36 -16.99 13.67
N ASN A 174 -12.43 -16.83 14.62
CA ASN A 174 -12.71 -16.73 16.05
C ASN A 174 -11.67 -15.85 16.78
N ASN A 175 -12.04 -15.38 17.97
CA ASN A 175 -11.10 -14.75 18.91
C ASN A 175 -10.13 -15.82 19.40
N ALA A 176 -8.89 -15.81 18.91
CA ALA A 176 -7.92 -16.85 19.23
C ALA A 176 -6.49 -16.35 19.00
N THR A 177 -5.54 -17.16 19.46
CA THR A 177 -4.13 -17.01 19.09
C THR A 177 -3.86 -17.80 17.81
N TYR A 178 -3.18 -17.15 16.87
CA TYR A 178 -2.81 -17.72 15.59
C TYR A 178 -1.29 -17.81 15.51
N THR A 179 -0.81 -18.89 14.93
CA THR A 179 0.61 -19.18 14.74
C THR A 179 0.92 -19.22 13.26
N LEU A 180 1.66 -18.24 12.77
CA LEU A 180 2.24 -18.28 11.44
C LEU A 180 3.52 -19.12 11.51
N LYS A 181 3.59 -20.20 10.74
CA LYS A 181 4.80 -20.99 10.53
C LYS A 181 5.32 -20.81 9.11
N VAL A 182 6.63 -20.64 8.99
CA VAL A 182 7.31 -20.48 7.70
C VAL A 182 8.17 -21.71 7.44
N SER A 183 8.10 -22.22 6.23
CA SER A 183 8.92 -23.34 5.76
C SER A 183 9.44 -23.04 4.37
N ALA A 184 10.74 -23.22 4.12
CA ALA A 184 11.33 -23.06 2.80
C ALA A 184 11.67 -24.44 2.22
N PHE A 185 11.35 -24.68 0.96
CA PHE A 185 11.69 -25.90 0.24
C PHE A 185 12.18 -25.54 -1.17
N GLY A 186 13.41 -25.92 -1.50
CA GLY A 186 13.85 -26.16 -2.88
C GLY A 186 14.21 -27.65 -3.04
N ALA A 187 14.47 -28.10 -4.27
CA ALA A 187 14.98 -29.45 -4.56
C ALA A 187 16.30 -29.77 -3.83
N THR A 188 17.09 -28.72 -3.51
CA THR A 188 18.25 -28.77 -2.63
C THR A 188 17.82 -28.31 -1.23
N ILE A 189 17.78 -29.26 -0.30
CA ILE A 189 17.40 -29.05 1.11
C ILE A 189 18.15 -27.81 1.66
N PRO A 190 17.45 -26.80 2.22
CA PRO A 190 18.11 -25.62 2.76
C PRO A 190 19.08 -26.00 3.89
N PRO A 191 20.22 -25.31 4.07
CA PRO A 191 20.97 -25.42 5.30
C PRO A 191 20.04 -24.99 6.41
N VAL A 192 19.99 -25.84 7.42
CA VAL A 192 19.17 -25.73 8.63
C VAL A 192 19.45 -24.43 9.42
N ASP A 193 20.46 -23.65 8.98
CA ASP A 193 21.12 -22.58 9.72
C ASP A 193 20.95 -21.16 9.11
N ASP A 194 20.13 -20.97 8.07
CA ASP A 194 19.95 -19.67 7.38
C ASP A 194 18.47 -19.19 7.36
N PRO A 195 17.98 -18.55 8.44
CA PRO A 195 16.58 -18.17 8.59
C PRO A 195 16.23 -16.88 7.82
N PRO A 196 14.94 -16.65 7.51
CA PRO A 196 14.43 -15.34 7.11
C PRO A 196 14.88 -14.26 8.11
N VAL A 197 15.17 -13.03 7.65
CA VAL A 197 15.59 -11.94 8.54
C VAL A 197 14.53 -11.65 9.59
N ARG A 198 13.25 -11.75 9.20
CA ARG A 198 12.12 -11.36 10.02
C ARG A 198 10.86 -12.10 9.59
N ILE A 199 10.08 -12.53 10.57
CA ILE A 199 8.72 -13.03 10.37
C ILE A 199 7.80 -12.25 11.29
N ALA A 200 6.69 -11.75 10.78
CA ALA A 200 5.73 -11.00 11.58
C ALA A 200 4.29 -11.35 11.23
N LEU A 201 3.43 -11.15 12.22
CA LEU A 201 1.98 -11.20 12.13
C LEU A 201 1.44 -9.79 12.35
N GLY A 202 0.51 -9.40 11.49
CA GLY A 202 -0.08 -8.07 11.47
C GLY A 202 -1.57 -8.13 11.24
N LYS A 203 -2.24 -7.02 11.53
CA LYS A 203 -3.67 -6.82 11.30
C LYS A 203 -3.86 -5.77 10.22
N LYS A 204 -4.58 -6.11 9.16
CA LYS A 204 -4.97 -5.14 8.13
C LYS A 204 -5.98 -4.15 8.73
N LEU A 205 -5.73 -2.86 8.52
CA LEU A 205 -6.65 -1.79 8.85
C LEU A 205 -7.01 -1.01 7.59
N GLY A 206 -8.30 -0.71 7.44
CA GLY A 206 -8.76 0.32 6.52
C GLY A 206 -8.74 1.66 7.24
N THR A 207 -7.68 2.44 7.05
CA THR A 207 -7.63 3.83 7.52
C THR A 207 -8.14 4.76 6.43
N SER A 208 -9.15 5.56 6.75
CA SER A 208 -9.62 6.62 5.86
C SER A 208 -8.71 7.83 6.00
N ASP A 209 -7.82 8.03 5.03
CA ASP A 209 -6.97 9.22 4.95
C ASP A 209 -7.68 10.31 4.14
N TYR A 210 -7.43 11.57 4.50
CA TYR A 210 -7.92 12.74 3.76
C TYR A 210 -6.75 13.51 3.13
N PRO A 211 -6.07 12.93 2.12
CA PRO A 211 -4.84 13.49 1.56
C PRO A 211 -5.07 14.87 0.92
N TYR A 212 -6.31 15.21 0.57
CA TYR A 212 -6.68 16.44 -0.10
C TYR A 212 -7.16 17.56 0.83
N THR A 213 -6.96 17.43 2.14
CA THR A 213 -7.33 18.47 3.12
C THR A 213 -6.68 19.83 2.80
N PHE A 214 -5.49 19.83 2.17
CA PHE A 214 -4.81 21.05 1.72
C PHE A 214 -5.55 21.81 0.61
N LEU A 215 -6.51 21.18 -0.09
CA LEU A 215 -7.35 21.85 -1.08
C LEU A 215 -8.33 22.84 -0.46
N LEU A 216 -8.63 22.71 0.84
CA LEU A 216 -9.54 23.61 1.55
C LEU A 216 -9.04 25.07 1.56
N PRO A 217 -7.83 25.39 2.09
CA PRO A 217 -7.33 26.76 2.06
C PRO A 217 -7.11 27.29 0.63
N ILE A 218 -6.70 26.43 -0.30
CA ILE A 218 -6.54 26.79 -1.72
C ILE A 218 -7.89 27.17 -2.34
N GLY A 219 -8.91 26.35 -2.12
CA GLY A 219 -10.27 26.57 -2.62
C GLY A 219 -10.86 27.89 -2.11
N ILE A 220 -10.71 28.19 -0.83
CA ILE A 220 -11.15 29.47 -0.24
C ILE A 220 -10.47 30.66 -0.93
N CYS A 221 -9.14 30.61 -1.11
CA CYS A 221 -8.38 31.67 -1.78
C CYS A 221 -8.84 31.88 -3.24
N LEU A 222 -9.10 30.80 -3.97
CA LEU A 222 -9.57 30.83 -5.36
C LEU A 222 -10.98 31.40 -5.47
N VAL A 223 -11.92 30.99 -4.61
CA VAL A 223 -13.29 31.52 -4.59
C VAL A 223 -13.28 33.01 -4.23
N ALA A 224 -12.51 33.42 -3.23
CA ALA A 224 -12.41 34.82 -2.80
C ALA A 224 -11.81 35.71 -3.90
N SER A 225 -10.68 35.29 -4.49
CA SER A 225 -10.02 36.05 -5.57
C SER A 225 -10.85 36.10 -6.85
N GLY A 226 -11.53 35.00 -7.20
CA GLY A 226 -12.49 34.94 -8.30
C GLY A 226 -13.69 35.86 -8.09
N GLY A 227 -14.29 35.82 -6.91
CA GLY A 227 -15.42 36.68 -6.52
C GLY A 227 -15.06 38.16 -6.57
N VAL A 228 -13.89 38.55 -6.06
CA VAL A 228 -13.38 39.93 -6.17
C VAL A 228 -13.21 40.33 -7.64
N SER A 229 -12.63 39.47 -8.47
CA SER A 229 -12.44 39.75 -9.91
C SER A 229 -13.77 39.95 -10.64
N ILE A 230 -14.78 39.12 -10.33
CA ILE A 230 -16.15 39.25 -10.87
C ILE A 230 -16.78 40.57 -10.44
N LEU A 231 -16.69 40.94 -9.15
CA LEU A 231 -17.24 42.19 -8.62
C LEU A 231 -16.60 43.42 -9.27
N ILE A 232 -15.28 43.42 -9.44
CA ILE A 232 -14.53 44.50 -10.10
C ILE A 232 -14.93 44.65 -11.57
N ALA A 233 -15.15 43.53 -12.26
CA ALA A 233 -15.54 43.52 -13.67
C ALA A 233 -17.01 43.95 -13.89
N GLY A 234 -17.93 43.48 -13.04
CA GLY A 234 -19.37 43.73 -13.12
C GLY A 234 -19.79 45.09 -12.58
N PHE A 235 -19.12 45.60 -11.54
CA PHE A 235 -19.48 46.87 -10.88
C PHE A 235 -18.30 47.87 -10.83
N PRO A 236 -17.82 48.35 -11.99
CA PRO A 236 -16.65 49.25 -12.07
C PRO A 236 -16.84 50.57 -11.31
N ARG A 237 -18.09 51.02 -11.12
CA ARG A 237 -18.43 52.27 -10.42
C ARG A 237 -18.11 52.24 -8.92
N ILE A 238 -17.99 51.06 -8.29
CA ILE A 238 -17.66 50.94 -6.86
C ILE A 238 -16.21 51.34 -6.59
N ILE A 239 -15.28 51.02 -7.50
CA ILE A 239 -13.86 51.39 -7.38
C ILE A 239 -13.62 52.86 -7.79
N GLU A 240 -14.29 53.33 -8.83
CA GLU A 240 -14.19 54.75 -9.25
C GLU A 240 -14.66 55.72 -8.15
N ARG A 241 -15.65 55.33 -7.32
CA ARG A 241 -16.09 56.15 -6.19
C ARG A 241 -15.05 56.23 -5.05
N ARG A 242 -14.24 55.19 -4.81
CA ARG A 242 -13.17 55.23 -3.80
C ARG A 242 -11.98 56.06 -4.26
N SER A 243 -11.53 55.92 -5.51
CA SER A 243 -10.40 56.70 -6.05
C SER A 243 -10.64 58.21 -6.05
N LYS A 244 -11.86 58.66 -6.39
CA LYS A 244 -12.20 60.10 -6.37
C LYS A 244 -12.23 60.71 -4.96
N ARG A 245 -12.50 59.92 -3.91
CA ARG A 245 -12.45 60.41 -2.51
C ARG A 245 -11.01 60.61 -2.02
N THR A 246 -10.08 59.72 -2.37
CA THR A 246 -8.66 59.85 -1.97
C THR A 246 -7.96 61.02 -2.66
N ILE A 247 -8.31 61.32 -3.92
CA ILE A 247 -7.72 62.45 -4.68
C ILE A 247 -8.22 63.80 -4.17
N LYS A 248 -9.49 63.91 -3.74
CA LYS A 248 -10.01 65.16 -3.14
C LYS A 248 -9.37 65.47 -1.78
N SER A 249 -9.03 64.44 -0.99
CA SER A 249 -8.34 64.61 0.30
C SER A 249 -6.88 65.05 0.17
N LYS A 250 -6.18 64.70 -0.92
CA LYS A 250 -4.78 65.11 -1.15
C LYS A 250 -4.62 66.51 -1.76
N LYS A 251 -5.72 67.13 -2.20
CA LYS A 251 -5.75 68.47 -2.80
C LYS A 251 -6.19 69.58 -1.83
N SER A 252 -6.43 69.26 -0.55
CA SER A 252 -6.80 70.22 0.51
C SER A 252 -5.75 70.32 1.62
N ARG A 253 -4.48 70.05 1.32
CA ARG A 253 -3.33 70.42 2.16
C ARG A 253 -2.44 71.35 1.38
#